data_AF-A0A3D3HCB5-F1
#
_entry.id   AF-A0A3D3HCB5-F1
#
_cell.length_a   1.000
_cell.length_b   1.000
_cell.length_c   1.000
_cell.angle_alpha   90.00
_cell.angle_beta   90.00
_cell.angle_gamma   90.00
#
_symmetry.space_group_name_H-M   'P 1'
#
loop_
_entity.id
_entity.type
_entity.pdbx_description
1 polymer ?
#
loop_
_entity_poly.entity_id
_entity_poly.type
_entity_poly.pdbx_seq_one_letter_code
_entity_poly.pdbx_strand_id
1 'polypeptide(L)'
;DAGHQEMRSLVCAQCHVEYYFRGEGKYLTFPWDKGMTADAIQAYYDSYEFADWTHAVSKTPMLKAQHPDYELFKMGIHGQRGVACADCHMPFIAEGGVKYTSHHVQSPLNMISGTCATCHRQSEEELMTNVYERQDKIADLRNYLEEVLVAAHFEAKAAWDADADEGTMKPLLSLIRQSQWRWDFCAASHGGSFHAPIEVASILSNGIMRGLEARIGLARVLVSRGVETVTIPDISSKTGAQKAIGLDMDALIKEKEIFKQQVLPFWDKSPV
;
A
#
# COMPACT_ATOMS: atom_id res chain seq x y z
N ASP A 1 -9.46 21.25 -19.40
CA ASP A 1 -9.60 19.94 -20.06
C ASP A 1 -8.26 19.26 -20.17
N ALA A 2 -8.21 17.95 -19.97
CA ALA A 2 -7.01 17.15 -20.06
C ALA A 2 -6.63 16.87 -21.52
N GLY A 3 -5.34 16.93 -21.86
CA GLY A 3 -4.84 16.59 -23.19
C GLY A 3 -4.87 15.09 -23.47
N HIS A 4 -4.73 14.67 -24.73
CA HIS A 4 -4.74 13.26 -25.11
C HIS A 4 -3.70 12.41 -24.35
N GLN A 5 -2.50 12.95 -24.13
CA GLN A 5 -1.44 12.27 -23.38
C GLN A 5 -1.80 12.08 -21.90
N GLU A 6 -2.49 13.03 -21.29
CA GLU A 6 -2.95 12.90 -19.90
C GLU A 6 -4.08 11.87 -19.79
N MET A 7 -5.01 11.87 -20.75
CA MET A 7 -6.10 10.90 -20.82
C MET A 7 -5.61 9.45 -20.90
N ARG A 8 -4.46 9.21 -21.53
CA ARG A 8 -3.79 7.88 -21.58
C ARG A 8 -3.33 7.35 -20.21
N SER A 9 -3.36 8.18 -19.17
CA SER A 9 -3.15 7.76 -17.78
C SER A 9 -4.43 7.84 -16.96
N LEU A 10 -5.30 8.83 -17.21
CA LEU A 10 -6.55 9.01 -16.45
C LEU A 10 -7.52 7.83 -16.62
N VAL A 11 -7.51 7.15 -17.77
CA VAL A 11 -8.30 5.92 -17.94
C VAL A 11 -7.88 4.81 -16.97
N CYS A 12 -6.58 4.73 -16.62
CA CYS A 12 -6.06 3.81 -15.63
C CYS A 12 -6.42 4.28 -14.20
N ALA A 13 -6.37 5.60 -13.97
CA ALA A 13 -6.71 6.24 -12.70
C ALA A 13 -8.20 6.14 -12.30
N GLN A 14 -9.04 5.52 -13.13
CA GLN A 14 -10.39 5.14 -12.70
C GLN A 14 -10.37 4.01 -11.65
N CYS A 15 -9.28 3.21 -11.61
CA CYS A 15 -9.16 2.05 -10.73
C CYS A 15 -7.82 2.02 -9.96
N HIS A 16 -6.72 2.42 -10.60
CA HIS A 16 -5.35 2.33 -10.04
C HIS A 16 -5.01 3.53 -9.15
N VAL A 17 -5.77 3.67 -8.07
CA VAL A 17 -5.76 4.82 -7.15
C VAL A 17 -6.05 4.41 -5.71
N GLU A 18 -5.66 5.25 -4.76
CA GLU A 18 -6.15 5.20 -3.39
C GLU A 18 -7.65 5.52 -3.33
N TYR A 19 -8.39 4.75 -2.53
CA TYR A 19 -9.81 4.97 -2.33
C TYR A 19 -10.28 4.48 -0.97
N TYR A 20 -11.42 5.02 -0.53
CA TYR A 20 -12.15 4.53 0.62
C TYR A 20 -13.66 4.55 0.36
N PHE A 21 -14.43 4.00 1.31
CA PHE A 21 -15.88 4.03 1.28
C PHE A 21 -16.42 5.12 2.20
N ARG A 22 -17.02 6.16 1.61
CA ARG A 22 -17.56 7.32 2.32
C ARG A 22 -19.02 7.11 2.73
N GLY A 23 -19.30 7.41 4.00
CA GLY A 23 -20.67 7.43 4.56
C GLY A 23 -21.34 6.06 4.62
N GLU A 24 -22.60 6.04 5.08
CA GLU A 24 -23.36 4.79 5.27
C GLU A 24 -23.58 4.02 3.97
N GLY A 25 -23.75 4.73 2.85
CA GLY A 25 -23.90 4.14 1.52
C GLY A 25 -22.62 3.54 0.93
N LYS A 26 -21.48 3.65 1.64
CA LYS A 26 -20.17 3.14 1.21
C LYS A 26 -19.77 3.60 -0.19
N TYR A 27 -19.93 4.89 -0.46
CA TYR A 27 -19.63 5.44 -1.78
C TYR A 27 -18.12 5.47 -2.01
N LEU A 28 -17.65 4.83 -3.08
CA LEU A 28 -16.24 4.82 -3.45
C LEU A 28 -15.78 6.26 -3.73
N THR A 29 -14.77 6.69 -2.99
CA THR A 29 -14.29 8.08 -3.01
C THR A 29 -12.77 8.10 -3.03
N PHE A 30 -12.18 8.94 -3.88
CA PHE A 30 -10.74 9.20 -3.88
C PHE A 30 -10.44 10.33 -2.89
N PRO A 31 -9.54 10.16 -1.91
CA PRO A 31 -9.33 11.11 -0.82
C PRO A 31 -8.43 12.30 -1.22
N TRP A 32 -8.64 12.87 -2.40
CA TRP A 32 -7.72 13.82 -3.03
C TRP A 32 -8.01 15.30 -2.75
N ASP A 33 -9.02 15.62 -1.95
CA ASP A 33 -9.48 17.00 -1.69
C ASP A 33 -8.37 17.91 -1.12
N LYS A 34 -7.35 17.33 -0.46
CA LYS A 34 -6.16 18.07 0.05
C LYS A 34 -4.90 17.88 -0.80
N GLY A 35 -4.98 17.09 -1.88
CA GLY A 35 -3.85 16.67 -2.70
C GLY A 35 -3.66 15.16 -2.71
N MET A 36 -2.74 14.68 -3.55
CA MET A 36 -2.49 13.25 -3.78
C MET A 36 -1.27 12.70 -3.01
N THR A 37 -0.55 13.53 -2.24
CA THR A 37 0.57 13.04 -1.43
C THR A 37 0.08 12.22 -0.25
N ALA A 38 0.89 11.28 0.24
CA ALA A 38 0.56 10.49 1.42
C ALA A 38 0.21 11.40 2.62
N ASP A 39 0.95 12.49 2.82
CA ASP A 39 0.67 13.47 3.88
C ASP A 39 -0.65 14.23 3.66
N ALA A 40 -0.96 14.62 2.42
CA ALA A 40 -2.19 15.34 2.10
C ALA A 40 -3.43 14.45 2.30
N ILE A 41 -3.36 13.21 1.82
CA ILE A 41 -4.42 12.21 1.98
C ILE A 41 -4.60 11.86 3.47
N GLN A 42 -3.51 11.69 4.22
CA GLN A 42 -3.61 11.49 5.67
C GLN A 42 -4.30 12.68 6.35
N ALA A 43 -3.90 13.92 6.00
CA ALA A 43 -4.52 15.11 6.55
C ALA A 43 -6.00 15.23 6.17
N TYR A 44 -6.41 14.69 5.01
CA TYR A 44 -7.80 14.60 4.62
C TYR A 44 -8.55 13.65 5.57
N TYR A 45 -8.08 12.41 5.70
CA TYR A 45 -8.67 11.42 6.60
C TYR A 45 -8.73 11.89 8.06
N ASP A 46 -7.68 12.52 8.55
CA ASP A 46 -7.59 13.00 9.94
C ASP A 46 -8.56 14.16 10.22
N SER A 47 -8.94 14.95 9.21
CA SER A 47 -9.84 16.11 9.42
C SER A 47 -11.29 15.77 9.76
N TYR A 48 -11.67 14.50 9.61
CA TYR A 48 -12.96 13.98 10.06
C TYR A 48 -12.80 12.65 10.81
N GLU A 49 -11.61 12.43 11.40
CA GLU A 49 -11.28 11.29 12.25
C GLU A 49 -11.62 9.92 11.62
N PHE A 50 -11.39 9.78 10.31
CA PHE A 50 -11.69 8.55 9.57
C PHE A 50 -10.84 7.37 10.03
N ALA A 51 -11.43 6.19 10.12
CA ALA A 51 -10.70 4.93 10.25
C ALA A 51 -11.41 3.84 9.47
N ASP A 52 -10.62 3.06 8.73
CA ASP A 52 -11.12 1.88 8.01
C ASP A 52 -11.43 0.73 8.99
N TRP A 53 -10.57 0.54 10.00
CA TRP A 53 -10.78 -0.42 11.08
C TRP A 53 -10.01 -0.04 12.35
N THR A 54 -10.40 -0.64 13.47
CA THR A 54 -9.59 -0.63 14.70
C THR A 54 -8.68 -1.85 14.71
N HIS A 55 -7.36 -1.66 14.81
CA HIS A 55 -6.40 -2.75 14.81
C HIS A 55 -6.61 -3.68 16.01
N ALA A 56 -6.78 -4.99 15.77
CA ALA A 56 -7.16 -5.94 16.82
C ALA A 56 -6.14 -6.05 17.97
N VAL A 57 -4.85 -5.93 17.66
CA VAL A 57 -3.73 -6.02 18.63
C VAL A 57 -3.57 -4.73 19.45
N SER A 58 -3.25 -3.62 18.79
CA SER A 58 -2.92 -2.33 19.41
C SER A 58 -4.09 -1.40 19.72
N LYS A 59 -5.29 -1.70 19.20
CA LYS A 59 -6.48 -0.84 19.25
C LYS A 59 -6.34 0.50 18.53
N THR A 60 -5.32 0.66 17.69
CA THR A 60 -5.14 1.87 16.88
C THR A 60 -6.28 2.01 15.84
N PRO A 61 -6.88 3.21 15.66
CA PRO A 61 -7.76 3.49 14.52
C PRO A 61 -6.92 3.63 13.23
N MET A 62 -7.01 2.66 12.32
CA MET A 62 -6.12 2.53 11.16
C MET A 62 -6.69 3.14 9.89
N LEU A 63 -5.80 3.44 8.95
CA LEU A 63 -6.08 3.72 7.55
C LEU A 63 -5.58 2.55 6.70
N LYS A 64 -6.33 2.18 5.66
CA LYS A 64 -5.88 1.25 4.62
C LYS A 64 -5.50 2.08 3.40
N ALA A 65 -4.36 1.77 2.79
CA ALA A 65 -4.07 2.23 1.45
C ALA A 65 -4.38 1.14 0.41
N GLN A 66 -4.87 1.52 -0.77
CA GLN A 66 -5.20 0.64 -1.86
C GLN A 66 -4.52 1.16 -3.12
N HIS A 67 -3.56 0.40 -3.65
CA HIS A 67 -2.91 0.60 -4.96
C HIS A 67 -2.86 2.07 -5.46
N PRO A 68 -2.17 2.99 -4.76
CA PRO A 68 -2.04 4.40 -5.15
C PRO A 68 -1.06 4.60 -6.31
N ASP A 69 -1.24 3.81 -7.37
CA ASP A 69 -0.34 3.74 -8.50
C ASP A 69 -0.31 5.08 -9.25
N TYR A 70 -1.47 5.70 -9.47
CA TYR A 70 -1.55 7.00 -10.16
C TYR A 70 -0.92 8.12 -9.33
N GLU A 71 -1.21 8.17 -8.04
CA GLU A 71 -0.68 9.16 -7.11
C GLU A 71 0.84 9.10 -7.06
N LEU A 72 1.40 7.92 -6.79
CA LEU A 72 2.85 7.73 -6.75
C LEU A 72 3.48 8.00 -8.12
N PHE A 73 2.89 7.48 -9.20
CA PHE A 73 3.38 7.73 -10.56
C PHE A 73 3.51 9.22 -10.89
N LYS A 74 2.54 10.05 -10.47
CA LYS A 74 2.57 11.50 -10.68
C LYS A 74 3.72 12.19 -9.94
N MET A 75 4.23 11.59 -8.86
CA MET A 75 5.40 12.07 -8.10
C MET A 75 6.72 11.56 -8.70
N GLY A 76 6.66 10.56 -9.56
CA GLY A 76 7.80 9.96 -10.25
C GLY A 76 8.33 10.78 -11.42
N ILE A 77 9.61 10.60 -11.76
CA ILE A 77 10.23 11.34 -12.86
C ILE A 77 9.54 11.09 -14.21
N HIS A 78 9.05 9.88 -14.48
CA HIS A 78 8.32 9.58 -15.71
C HIS A 78 7.01 10.37 -15.80
N GLY A 79 6.20 10.35 -14.73
CA GLY A 79 4.96 11.12 -14.66
C GLY A 79 5.20 12.63 -14.71
N GLN A 80 6.27 13.13 -14.07
CA GLN A 80 6.69 14.54 -14.13
C GLN A 80 7.13 14.98 -15.54
N ARG A 81 7.61 14.04 -16.38
CA ARG A 81 8.01 14.30 -17.78
C ARG A 81 6.89 14.01 -18.78
N GLY A 82 5.68 13.68 -18.33
CA GLY A 82 4.52 13.48 -19.20
C GLY A 82 4.50 12.15 -19.95
N VAL A 83 5.36 11.19 -19.58
CA VAL A 83 5.20 9.79 -20.00
C VAL A 83 3.90 9.29 -19.39
N ALA A 84 3.07 8.60 -20.15
CA ALA A 84 1.78 8.08 -19.71
C ALA A 84 1.87 6.61 -19.28
N CYS A 85 0.90 6.14 -18.48
CA CYS A 85 0.78 4.71 -18.13
C CYS A 85 0.80 3.82 -19.39
N ALA A 86 0.06 4.23 -20.43
CA ALA A 86 -0.02 3.53 -21.70
C ALA A 86 1.28 3.49 -22.50
N ASP A 87 2.24 4.40 -22.27
CA ASP A 87 3.53 4.35 -23.00
C ASP A 87 4.36 3.13 -22.57
N CYS A 88 4.23 2.69 -21.31
CA CYS A 88 4.94 1.53 -20.79
C CYS A 88 4.09 0.26 -20.81
N HIS A 89 2.82 0.33 -20.40
CA HIS A 89 1.98 -0.85 -20.21
C HIS A 89 1.14 -1.23 -21.42
N MET A 90 0.99 -0.32 -22.39
CA MET A 90 0.22 -0.52 -23.61
C MET A 90 1.02 -0.01 -24.82
N PRO A 91 2.25 -0.52 -25.06
CA PRO A 91 3.09 -0.01 -26.12
C PRO A 91 2.43 -0.21 -27.47
N PHE A 92 2.82 0.64 -28.41
CA PHE A 92 2.38 0.49 -29.77
C PHE A 92 3.13 -0.65 -30.47
N ILE A 93 2.38 -1.47 -31.19
CA ILE A 93 2.89 -2.54 -32.04
C ILE A 93 2.72 -2.10 -33.49
N ALA A 94 3.78 -2.27 -34.29
CA ALA A 94 3.77 -1.99 -35.72
C ALA A 94 3.78 -3.31 -36.51
N GLU A 95 2.73 -3.55 -37.29
CA GLU A 95 2.57 -4.75 -38.09
C GLU A 95 1.96 -4.38 -39.44
N GLY A 96 2.58 -4.80 -40.54
CA GLY A 96 2.05 -4.53 -41.89
C GLY A 96 1.86 -3.05 -42.23
N GLY A 97 2.63 -2.14 -41.60
CA GLY A 97 2.49 -0.69 -41.80
C GLY A 97 1.39 -0.01 -40.98
N VAL A 98 0.65 -0.78 -40.17
CA VAL A 98 -0.36 -0.27 -39.23
C VAL A 98 0.22 -0.26 -37.82
N LYS A 99 -0.07 0.81 -37.07
CA LYS A 99 0.30 0.96 -35.67
C LYS A 99 -0.95 0.79 -34.81
N TYR A 100 -0.95 -0.19 -33.90
CA TYR A 100 -2.03 -0.43 -32.95
C TYR A 100 -1.51 -0.46 -31.52
N THR A 101 -2.41 -0.24 -30.56
CA THR A 101 -2.07 -0.25 -29.13
C THR A 101 -2.17 -1.68 -28.60
N SER A 102 -1.11 -2.19 -27.97
CA SER A 102 -1.22 -3.46 -27.23
C SER A 102 -2.19 -3.30 -26.07
N HIS A 103 -3.22 -4.14 -26.02
CA HIS A 103 -4.17 -4.19 -24.90
C HIS A 103 -3.84 -5.32 -23.91
N HIS A 104 -2.76 -6.07 -24.14
CA HIS A 104 -2.25 -7.03 -23.17
C HIS A 104 -1.42 -6.29 -22.13
N VAL A 105 -2.12 -5.70 -21.15
CA VAL A 105 -1.52 -4.96 -20.03
C VAL A 105 -0.70 -5.95 -19.19
N GLN A 106 0.61 -5.76 -19.17
CA GLN A 106 1.55 -6.64 -18.48
C GLN A 106 2.76 -5.85 -17.95
N SER A 107 3.73 -6.56 -17.38
CA SER A 107 5.03 -5.97 -17.05
C SER A 107 5.69 -5.39 -18.30
N PRO A 108 6.07 -4.09 -18.31
CA PRO A 108 6.79 -3.48 -19.43
C PRO A 108 8.15 -4.14 -19.71
N LEU A 109 8.72 -4.85 -18.70
CA LEU A 109 9.96 -5.60 -18.84
C LEU A 109 9.86 -6.79 -19.80
N ASN A 110 8.64 -7.26 -20.10
CA ASN A 110 8.43 -8.30 -21.11
C ASN A 110 8.55 -7.77 -22.55
N MET A 111 8.58 -6.44 -22.73
CA MET A 111 8.59 -5.78 -24.04
C MET A 111 9.54 -4.58 -24.05
N ILE A 112 10.72 -4.68 -23.44
CA ILE A 112 11.67 -3.55 -23.25
C ILE A 112 11.97 -2.81 -24.56
N SER A 113 12.20 -3.54 -25.65
CA SER A 113 12.38 -2.97 -27.00
C SER A 113 11.22 -2.08 -27.47
N GLY A 114 9.97 -2.43 -27.13
CA GLY A 114 8.75 -1.69 -27.49
C GLY A 114 8.31 -0.66 -26.45
N THR A 115 8.89 -0.67 -25.25
CA THR A 115 8.53 0.20 -24.13
C THR A 115 9.70 1.15 -23.81
N CYS A 116 10.70 0.68 -23.08
CA CYS A 116 11.80 1.51 -22.56
C CYS A 116 12.75 1.99 -23.67
N ALA A 117 13.10 1.13 -24.63
CA ALA A 117 14.06 1.44 -25.68
C ALA A 117 13.55 2.50 -26.69
N THR A 118 12.27 2.86 -26.60
CA THR A 118 11.70 3.99 -27.36
C THR A 118 12.26 5.34 -26.90
N CYS A 119 12.73 5.44 -25.64
CA CYS A 119 13.31 6.65 -25.05
C CYS A 119 14.74 6.45 -24.54
N HIS A 120 15.10 5.25 -24.14
CA HIS A 120 16.40 4.92 -23.53
C HIS A 120 17.36 4.27 -24.54
N ARG A 121 18.67 4.46 -24.33
CA ARG A 121 19.74 3.93 -25.21
C ARG A 121 20.58 2.83 -24.53
N GLN A 122 20.34 2.60 -23.25
CA GLN A 122 20.91 1.51 -22.46
C GLN A 122 20.45 0.15 -22.98
N SER A 123 21.20 -0.91 -22.67
CA SER A 123 20.80 -2.28 -23.02
C SER A 123 19.56 -2.71 -22.24
N GLU A 124 18.83 -3.71 -22.76
CA GLU A 124 17.66 -4.25 -22.05
C GLU A 124 18.05 -4.84 -20.68
N GLU A 125 19.21 -5.48 -20.60
CA GLU A 125 19.77 -6.04 -19.36
C GLU A 125 20.06 -4.94 -18.33
N GLU A 126 20.66 -3.82 -18.75
CA GLU A 126 20.95 -2.69 -17.85
C GLU A 126 19.66 -2.05 -17.34
N LEU A 127 18.67 -1.83 -18.21
CA LEU A 127 17.38 -1.27 -17.84
C LEU A 127 16.62 -2.17 -16.85
N MET A 128 16.62 -3.48 -17.10
CA MET A 128 15.99 -4.46 -16.22
C MET A 128 16.71 -4.55 -14.87
N THR A 129 18.05 -4.53 -14.86
CA THR A 129 18.86 -4.51 -13.63
C THR A 129 18.55 -3.27 -12.80
N ASN A 130 18.45 -2.10 -13.42
CA ASN A 130 18.10 -0.85 -12.74
C ASN A 130 16.71 -0.91 -12.07
N VAL A 131 15.76 -1.61 -12.69
CA VAL A 131 14.40 -1.78 -12.14
C VAL A 131 14.44 -2.69 -10.92
N TYR A 132 15.07 -3.86 -11.03
CA TYR A 132 15.18 -4.80 -9.91
C TYR A 132 15.96 -4.21 -8.73
N GLU A 133 17.06 -3.49 -8.99
CA GLU A 133 17.83 -2.82 -7.94
C GLU A 133 16.96 -1.85 -7.11
N ARG A 134 16.06 -1.11 -7.75
CA ARG A 134 15.12 -0.20 -7.06
C ARG A 134 14.07 -0.99 -6.28
N GLN A 135 13.53 -2.05 -6.87
CA GLN A 135 12.56 -2.91 -6.21
C GLN A 135 13.15 -3.53 -4.94
N ASP A 136 14.36 -4.07 -5.01
CA ASP A 136 15.06 -4.69 -3.87
C ASP A 136 15.34 -3.68 -2.76
N LYS A 137 15.93 -2.53 -3.09
CA LYS A 137 16.22 -1.47 -2.10
C LYS A 137 14.99 -0.94 -1.40
N ILE A 138 13.87 -0.81 -2.12
CA ILE A 138 12.60 -0.37 -1.55
C ILE A 138 11.96 -1.48 -0.72
N ALA A 139 12.07 -2.74 -1.14
CA ALA A 139 11.61 -3.88 -0.37
C ALA A 139 12.34 -3.98 0.98
N ASP A 140 13.65 -3.75 1.01
CA ASP A 140 14.43 -3.72 2.26
C ASP A 140 13.89 -2.65 3.23
N LEU A 141 13.71 -1.42 2.75
CA LEU A 141 13.12 -0.33 3.56
C LEU A 141 11.71 -0.67 4.05
N ARG A 142 10.89 -1.26 3.19
CA ARG A 142 9.53 -1.69 3.54
C ARG A 142 9.57 -2.75 4.65
N ASN A 143 10.43 -3.76 4.54
CA ASN A 143 10.57 -4.83 5.52
C ASN A 143 11.07 -4.30 6.87
N TYR A 144 12.03 -3.36 6.89
CA TYR A 144 12.44 -2.71 8.14
C TYR A 144 11.29 -1.98 8.84
N LEU A 145 10.43 -1.31 8.07
CA LEU A 145 9.25 -0.66 8.62
C LEU A 145 8.22 -1.67 9.15
N GLU A 146 8.05 -2.82 8.48
CA GLU A 146 7.20 -3.91 8.97
C GLU A 146 7.67 -4.43 10.33
N GLU A 147 8.97 -4.64 10.52
CA GLU A 147 9.53 -5.06 11.82
C GLU A 147 9.23 -4.03 12.93
N VAL A 148 9.39 -2.74 12.63
CA VAL A 148 9.07 -1.65 13.57
C VAL A 148 7.58 -1.64 13.90
N LEU A 149 6.70 -1.82 12.91
CA LEU A 149 5.25 -1.82 13.09
C LEU A 149 4.75 -3.02 13.90
N VAL A 150 5.27 -4.22 13.62
CA VAL A 150 4.96 -5.42 14.41
C VAL A 150 5.31 -5.18 15.87
N ALA A 151 6.54 -4.73 16.15
CA ALA A 151 6.96 -4.44 17.52
C ALA A 151 6.06 -3.37 18.17
N ALA A 152 5.80 -2.25 17.49
CA ALA A 152 4.96 -1.17 18.01
C ALA A 152 3.53 -1.66 18.34
N HIS A 153 2.94 -2.53 17.52
CA HIS A 153 1.62 -3.07 17.79
C HIS A 153 1.57 -3.97 19.02
N PHE A 154 2.55 -4.87 19.19
CA PHE A 154 2.62 -5.74 20.36
C PHE A 154 3.03 -5.00 21.64
N GLU A 155 3.89 -3.99 21.53
CA GLU A 155 4.22 -3.07 22.64
C GLU A 155 2.97 -2.29 23.08
N ALA A 156 2.16 -1.79 22.13
CA ALA A 156 0.88 -1.16 22.45
C ALA A 156 -0.10 -2.13 23.10
N LYS A 157 -0.18 -3.39 22.63
CA LYS A 157 -0.98 -4.42 23.29
C LYS A 157 -0.52 -4.65 24.74
N ALA A 158 0.79 -4.80 24.96
CA ALA A 158 1.32 -5.01 26.31
C ALA A 158 1.06 -3.81 27.23
N ALA A 159 1.09 -2.59 26.70
CA ALA A 159 0.69 -1.40 27.45
C ALA A 159 -0.79 -1.44 27.85
N TRP A 160 -1.68 -1.86 26.94
CA TRP A 160 -3.10 -2.05 27.26
C TRP A 160 -3.34 -3.17 28.27
N ASP A 161 -2.66 -4.31 28.13
CA ASP A 161 -2.74 -5.41 29.09
C ASP A 161 -2.26 -5.01 30.49
N ALA A 162 -1.43 -3.96 30.59
CA ALA A 162 -0.93 -3.38 31.84
C ALA A 162 -1.69 -2.10 32.27
N ASP A 163 -2.94 -1.96 31.84
CA ASP A 163 -3.86 -0.89 32.21
C ASP A 163 -3.29 0.52 31.92
N ALA A 164 -2.64 0.72 30.77
CA ALA A 164 -2.24 2.04 30.30
C ALA A 164 -3.46 2.96 30.10
N ASP A 165 -3.30 4.23 30.48
CA ASP A 165 -4.35 5.23 30.36
C ASP A 165 -4.57 5.65 28.89
N GLU A 166 -5.84 5.86 28.50
CA GLU A 166 -6.21 6.21 27.13
C GLU A 166 -5.59 7.54 26.67
N GLY A 167 -5.51 8.55 27.55
CA GLY A 167 -4.90 9.84 27.24
C GLY A 167 -3.41 9.71 26.95
N THR A 168 -2.73 8.81 27.65
CA THR A 168 -1.32 8.49 27.42
C THR A 168 -1.12 7.70 26.13
N MET A 169 -2.02 6.76 25.83
CA MET A 169 -1.92 5.91 24.64
C MET A 169 -2.30 6.62 23.34
N LYS A 170 -3.28 7.54 23.37
CA LYS A 170 -3.78 8.26 22.18
C LYS A 170 -2.68 8.83 21.26
N PRO A 171 -1.69 9.61 21.74
CA PRO A 171 -0.61 10.10 20.88
C PRO A 171 0.27 8.98 20.30
N LEU A 172 0.47 7.88 21.04
CA LEU A 172 1.27 6.73 20.58
C LEU A 172 0.53 5.95 19.50
N LEU A 173 -0.78 5.75 19.66
CA LEU A 173 -1.62 5.14 18.63
C LEU A 173 -1.66 6.01 17.37
N SER A 174 -1.68 7.34 17.51
CA SER A 174 -1.59 8.25 16.35
C SER A 174 -0.27 8.06 15.58
N LEU A 175 0.85 7.88 16.28
CA LEU A 175 2.14 7.60 15.63
C LEU A 175 2.15 6.24 14.92
N ILE A 176 1.55 5.20 15.51
CA ILE A 176 1.36 3.90 14.86
C ILE A 176 0.52 4.04 13.59
N ARG A 177 -0.61 4.75 13.66
CA ARG A 177 -1.48 5.03 12.52
C ARG A 177 -0.72 5.73 11.39
N GLN A 178 0.03 6.78 11.73
CA GLN A 178 0.88 7.54 10.81
C GLN A 178 1.97 6.67 10.17
N SER A 179 2.63 5.85 10.97
CA SER A 179 3.67 4.93 10.53
C SER A 179 3.13 3.92 9.51
N GLN A 180 2.03 3.25 9.87
CA GLN A 180 1.45 2.22 9.01
C GLN A 180 0.80 2.80 7.75
N TRP A 181 0.16 3.97 7.84
CA TRP A 181 -0.37 4.65 6.66
C TRP A 181 0.72 4.86 5.60
N ARG A 182 1.91 5.32 6.01
CA ARG A 182 3.05 5.53 5.12
C ARG A 182 3.60 4.23 4.56
N TRP A 183 3.72 3.21 5.41
CA TRP A 183 4.07 1.86 4.95
C TRP A 183 3.11 1.36 3.88
N ASP A 184 1.80 1.43 4.15
CA ASP A 184 0.76 0.84 3.33
C ASP A 184 0.63 1.60 2.00
N PHE A 185 0.72 2.94 2.03
CA PHE A 185 0.70 3.77 0.82
C PHE A 185 1.79 3.35 -0.17
N CYS A 186 2.96 2.95 0.33
CA CYS A 186 4.03 2.42 -0.50
C CYS A 186 3.85 0.94 -0.86
N ALA A 187 3.50 0.09 0.12
CA ALA A 187 3.38 -1.35 -0.05
C ALA A 187 2.21 -1.75 -0.97
N ALA A 188 1.14 -0.95 -0.99
CA ALA A 188 -0.06 -1.21 -1.78
C ALA A 188 0.14 -0.96 -3.29
N SER A 189 1.14 -0.17 -3.69
CA SER A 189 1.52 0.02 -5.09
C SER A 189 2.72 -0.87 -5.45
N HIS A 190 2.44 -2.00 -6.09
CA HIS A 190 3.50 -2.94 -6.51
C HIS A 190 4.49 -2.31 -7.51
N GLY A 191 4.04 -1.34 -8.32
CA GLY A 191 4.88 -0.60 -9.27
C GLY A 191 5.54 0.65 -8.67
N GLY A 192 5.14 1.09 -7.48
CA GLY A 192 5.57 2.35 -6.86
C GLY A 192 7.09 2.49 -6.72
N SER A 193 7.77 1.37 -6.43
CA SER A 193 9.24 1.29 -6.34
C SER A 193 9.97 1.63 -7.65
N PHE A 194 9.32 1.46 -8.80
CA PHE A 194 9.84 1.91 -10.09
C PHE A 194 9.24 3.26 -10.52
N HIS A 195 7.94 3.44 -10.31
CA HIS A 195 7.24 4.65 -10.72
C HIS A 195 7.80 5.89 -10.02
N ALA A 196 8.03 5.82 -8.71
CA ALA A 196 8.54 6.92 -7.90
C ALA A 196 9.46 6.45 -6.75
N PRO A 197 10.62 5.81 -7.06
CA PRO A 197 11.52 5.23 -6.05
C PRO A 197 11.95 6.22 -4.95
N ILE A 198 12.24 7.47 -5.32
CA ILE A 198 12.71 8.49 -4.37
C ILE A 198 11.58 8.88 -3.39
N GLU A 199 10.37 9.06 -3.92
CA GLU A 199 9.19 9.38 -3.11
C GLU A 199 8.85 8.23 -2.17
N VAL A 200 8.82 7.00 -2.69
CA VAL A 200 8.56 5.80 -1.89
C VAL A 200 9.60 5.64 -0.79
N ALA A 201 10.90 5.82 -1.09
CA ALA A 201 11.94 5.79 -0.07
C ALA A 201 11.74 6.88 1.00
N SER A 202 11.31 8.09 0.60
CA SER A 202 11.04 9.20 1.53
C SER A 202 9.87 8.89 2.46
N ILE A 203 8.75 8.41 1.91
CA ILE A 203 7.55 8.03 2.67
C ILE A 203 7.87 6.90 3.65
N LEU A 204 8.55 5.83 3.19
CA LEU A 204 8.95 4.71 4.06
C LEU A 204 9.89 5.17 5.17
N SER A 205 10.88 6.01 4.87
CA SER A 205 11.80 6.56 5.87
C SER A 205 11.06 7.40 6.93
N ASN A 206 10.06 8.18 6.50
CA ASN A 206 9.22 8.91 7.43
C ASN A 206 8.36 7.96 8.28
N GLY A 207 7.81 6.90 7.69
CA GLY A 207 7.11 5.83 8.40
C GLY A 207 7.97 5.21 9.50
N ILE A 208 9.22 4.84 9.19
CA ILE A 208 10.19 4.30 10.17
C ILE A 208 10.38 5.27 11.34
N MET A 209 10.57 6.56 11.05
CA MET A 209 10.70 7.58 12.10
C MET A 209 9.46 7.62 13.01
N ARG A 210 8.24 7.65 12.45
CA ARG A 210 6.99 7.64 13.24
C ARG A 210 6.83 6.36 14.06
N GLY A 211 7.16 5.21 13.48
CA GLY A 211 7.12 3.93 14.17
C GLY A 211 8.09 3.90 15.34
N LEU A 212 9.33 4.33 15.17
CA LEU A 212 10.32 4.40 16.24
C LEU A 212 9.93 5.42 17.33
N GLU A 213 9.37 6.57 16.97
CA GLU A 213 8.82 7.54 17.92
C GLU A 213 7.72 6.88 18.78
N ALA A 214 6.82 6.11 18.17
CA ALA A 214 5.78 5.36 18.88
C ALA A 214 6.40 4.37 19.88
N ARG A 215 7.38 3.58 19.44
CA ARG A 215 8.07 2.57 20.27
C ARG A 215 8.80 3.20 21.45
N ILE A 216 9.49 4.33 21.26
CA ILE A 216 10.15 5.06 22.34
C ILE A 216 9.13 5.51 23.39
N GLY A 217 7.97 6.03 22.95
CA GLY A 217 6.89 6.40 23.85
C GLY A 217 6.28 5.20 24.59
N LEU A 218 6.02 4.10 23.87
CA LEU A 218 5.51 2.85 24.43
C LEU A 218 6.46 2.25 25.47
N ALA A 219 7.77 2.26 25.20
CA ALA A 219 8.77 1.79 26.16
C ALA A 219 8.70 2.55 27.49
N ARG A 220 8.47 3.87 27.46
CA ARG A 220 8.29 4.67 28.69
C ARG A 220 7.03 4.28 29.45
N VAL A 221 5.93 4.03 28.74
CA VAL A 221 4.68 3.56 29.34
C VAL A 221 4.88 2.20 29.98
N LEU A 222 5.46 1.25 29.25
CA LEU A 222 5.74 -0.11 29.72
C LEU A 222 6.61 -0.11 30.99
N VAL A 223 7.69 0.66 31.01
CA VAL A 223 8.56 0.83 32.19
C VAL A 223 7.79 1.40 33.38
N SER A 224 6.96 2.43 33.17
CA SER A 224 6.14 3.01 34.25
C SER A 224 5.11 2.05 34.83
N ARG A 225 4.77 1.00 34.07
CA ARG A 225 3.85 -0.08 34.46
C ARG A 225 4.57 -1.35 34.95
N GLY A 226 5.90 -1.33 35.05
CA GLY A 226 6.69 -2.50 35.48
C GLY A 226 6.73 -3.64 34.46
N VAL A 227 6.45 -3.37 33.18
CA VAL A 227 6.56 -4.36 32.10
C VAL A 227 7.98 -4.32 31.53
N GLU A 228 8.77 -5.34 31.84
CA GLU A 228 10.18 -5.42 31.41
C GLU A 228 10.35 -6.03 30.01
N THR A 229 9.47 -6.96 29.61
CA THR A 229 9.58 -7.69 28.34
C THR A 229 8.24 -7.74 27.63
N VAL A 230 8.24 -7.47 26.32
CA VAL A 230 7.08 -7.64 25.44
C VAL A 230 7.24 -8.94 24.66
N THR A 231 6.29 -9.85 24.81
CA THR A 231 6.28 -11.11 24.07
C THR A 231 5.58 -10.93 22.72
N ILE A 232 6.33 -11.15 21.63
CA ILE A 232 5.77 -11.27 20.28
C ILE A 232 5.58 -12.78 20.00
N PRO A 233 4.37 -13.23 19.61
CA PRO A 233 4.15 -14.62 19.26
C PRO A 233 4.93 -15.02 18.00
N ASP A 234 5.09 -16.31 17.76
CA ASP A 234 5.73 -16.79 16.53
C ASP A 234 4.89 -16.43 15.30
N ILE A 235 5.41 -15.52 14.51
CA ILE A 235 4.84 -15.03 13.25
C ILE A 235 5.74 -15.37 12.04
N SER A 236 6.66 -16.32 12.18
CA SER A 236 7.60 -16.74 11.13
C SER A 236 6.94 -17.35 9.88
N SER A 237 5.64 -17.68 9.99
CA SER A 237 4.83 -18.18 8.87
C SER A 237 3.48 -17.48 8.83
N LYS A 238 2.88 -17.44 7.64
CA LYS A 238 1.50 -16.95 7.44
C LYS A 238 0.51 -17.60 8.43
N THR A 239 0.57 -18.93 8.56
CA THR A 239 -0.31 -19.67 9.48
C THR A 239 -0.07 -19.30 10.94
N GLY A 240 1.20 -19.15 11.34
CA GLY A 240 1.56 -18.70 12.69
C GLY A 240 1.00 -17.31 12.99
N ALA A 241 1.20 -16.36 12.07
CA ALA A 241 0.69 -15.00 12.19
C ALA A 241 -0.84 -14.93 12.26
N GLN A 242 -1.55 -15.68 11.40
CA GLN A 242 -3.01 -15.75 11.41
C GLN A 242 -3.55 -16.32 12.74
N LYS A 243 -2.94 -17.39 13.24
CA LYS A 243 -3.27 -17.98 14.54
C LYS A 243 -2.99 -17.02 15.70
N ALA A 244 -1.88 -16.28 15.64
CA ALA A 244 -1.49 -15.32 16.66
C ALA A 244 -2.51 -14.18 16.87
N ILE A 245 -3.27 -13.84 15.83
CA ILE A 245 -4.36 -12.85 15.90
C ILE A 245 -5.75 -13.47 16.02
N GLY A 246 -5.84 -14.79 16.21
CA GLY A 246 -7.09 -15.51 16.49
C GLY A 246 -7.97 -15.82 15.28
N LEU A 247 -7.42 -15.84 14.05
CA LEU A 247 -8.19 -16.24 12.88
C LEU A 247 -8.36 -17.76 12.80
N ASP A 248 -9.62 -18.22 12.75
CA ASP A 248 -9.96 -19.61 12.42
C ASP A 248 -9.92 -19.80 10.89
N MET A 249 -8.73 -20.04 10.37
CA MET A 249 -8.53 -20.18 8.93
C MET A 249 -9.19 -21.44 8.35
N ASP A 250 -9.33 -22.50 9.12
CA ASP A 250 -9.98 -23.73 8.66
C ASP A 250 -11.47 -23.48 8.43
N ALA A 251 -12.14 -22.80 9.37
CA ALA A 251 -13.53 -22.36 9.19
C ALA A 251 -13.69 -21.41 8.01
N LEU A 252 -12.85 -20.36 7.93
CA LEU A 252 -12.93 -19.35 6.85
C LEU A 252 -12.71 -19.95 5.45
N ILE A 253 -11.75 -20.87 5.31
CA ILE A 253 -11.50 -21.56 4.03
C ILE A 253 -12.69 -22.45 3.68
N LYS A 254 -13.20 -23.22 4.64
CA LYS A 254 -14.37 -24.09 4.42
C LYS A 254 -15.59 -23.30 3.98
N GLU A 255 -15.90 -22.21 4.66
CA GLU A 255 -17.01 -21.31 4.29
C GLU A 255 -16.81 -20.73 2.89
N LYS A 256 -15.58 -20.31 2.54
CA LYS A 256 -15.30 -19.77 1.22
C LYS A 256 -15.42 -20.81 0.11
N GLU A 257 -15.01 -22.05 0.35
CA GLU A 257 -15.18 -23.14 -0.62
C GLU A 257 -16.65 -23.52 -0.80
N ILE A 258 -17.44 -23.55 0.27
CA ILE A 258 -18.90 -23.74 0.18
C ILE A 258 -19.52 -22.64 -0.67
N PHE A 259 -19.19 -21.37 -0.41
CA PHE A 259 -19.65 -20.24 -1.22
C PHE A 259 -19.28 -20.41 -2.70
N LYS A 260 -18.02 -20.76 -3.00
CA LYS A 260 -17.54 -20.94 -4.38
C LYS A 260 -18.31 -22.04 -5.11
N GLN A 261 -18.61 -23.14 -4.44
CA GLN A 261 -19.30 -24.28 -5.05
C GLN A 261 -20.80 -24.03 -5.24
N GLN A 262 -21.42 -23.28 -4.34
CA GLN A 262 -22.88 -23.11 -4.32
C GLN A 262 -23.36 -21.84 -5.02
N VAL A 263 -22.60 -20.74 -4.92
CA VAL A 263 -23.05 -19.42 -5.39
C VAL A 263 -22.48 -19.07 -6.75
N LEU A 264 -21.18 -19.29 -6.99
CA LEU A 264 -20.56 -18.87 -8.26
C LEU A 264 -21.20 -19.54 -9.49
N PRO A 265 -21.49 -20.86 -9.51
CA PRO A 265 -22.15 -21.47 -10.67
C PRO A 265 -23.57 -20.95 -10.91
N PHE A 266 -24.24 -20.43 -9.87
CA PHE A 266 -25.55 -19.80 -10.02
C PHE A 266 -25.43 -18.40 -10.63
N TRP A 267 -24.42 -17.62 -10.23
CA TRP A 267 -24.12 -16.33 -10.83
C TRP A 267 -23.71 -16.46 -12.30
N ASP A 268 -22.88 -17.45 -12.65
CA ASP A 268 -22.44 -17.67 -14.04
C ASP A 268 -23.59 -18.02 -14.99
N LYS A 269 -24.65 -18.65 -14.45
CA LYS A 269 -25.85 -19.03 -15.21
C LYS A 269 -26.92 -17.93 -15.24
N SER A 270 -26.83 -16.96 -14.33
CA SER A 270 -27.79 -15.88 -14.25
C SER A 270 -27.42 -14.82 -15.28
N PRO A 271 -28.27 -14.52 -16.28
CA PRO A 271 -28.04 -13.38 -17.15
C PRO A 271 -28.06 -12.12 -16.30
N VAL A 272 -26.97 -11.36 -16.34
CA VAL A 272 -26.87 -10.00 -15.78
C VAL A 272 -27.91 -9.10 -16.44
#